data_AF-A0AA92DYT0-F1
#
_entry.id   AF-A0AA92DYT0-F1
#
_cell.length_a   1.000
_cell.length_b   1.000
_cell.length_c   1.000
_cell.angle_alpha   90.00
_cell.angle_beta   90.00
_cell.angle_gamma   90.00
#
_symmetry.space_group_name_H-M   'P 1'
#
loop_
_entity.id
_entity.type
_entity.pdbx_description
1 polymer ?
#
loop_
_entity_poly.entity_id
_entity_poly.type
_entity_poly.pdbx_seq_one_letter_code
_entity_poly.pdbx_strand_id
1 'polypeptide(L)' 'MADVVNLNRFRKMRQKEEREKTAEANRIRFGRTKAEKLRDRQDAERREADLDGKKVDGEKAGE' A
#
# COMPACT_ATOMS: atom_id res chain seq x y z
N MET A 1 -47.77 5.61 10.55
CA MET A 1 -46.70 4.61 10.34
C MET A 1 -45.42 5.42 10.19
N ALA A 2 -44.53 5.40 11.18
CA ALA A 2 -43.33 6.23 11.16
C ALA A 2 -42.16 5.41 10.61
N ASP A 3 -41.51 5.92 9.55
CA ASP A 3 -40.32 5.29 8.99
C ASP A 3 -39.15 5.43 9.97
N VAL A 4 -38.76 4.31 10.57
CA VAL A 4 -37.60 4.25 11.46
C VAL A 4 -36.33 4.30 10.62
N VAL A 5 -35.81 5.50 10.40
CA VAL A 5 -34.54 5.70 9.71
C VAL A 5 -33.36 5.30 10.60
N ASN A 6 -32.59 4.31 10.15
CA ASN A 6 -31.39 3.86 10.85
C ASN A 6 -30.23 4.84 10.64
N LEU A 7 -30.03 5.73 11.62
CA LEU A 7 -28.97 6.73 11.63
C LEU A 7 -27.56 6.12 11.60
N ASN A 8 -27.36 4.90 12.10
CA ASN A 8 -26.05 4.23 12.05
C ASN A 8 -25.65 3.88 10.62
N ARG A 9 -26.61 3.42 9.80
CA ARG A 9 -26.35 3.15 8.38
C ARG A 9 -25.98 4.43 7.65
N PHE A 10 -26.71 5.52 7.90
CA PHE A 10 -26.40 6.82 7.32
C PHE A 10 -24.99 7.31 7.68
N ARG A 11 -24.63 7.26 8.97
CA ARG A 11 -23.28 7.62 9.45
C ARG A 11 -22.19 6.77 8.79
N LYS A 12 -22.41 5.46 8.64
CA LYS A 12 -21.47 4.55 7.97
C LYS A 12 -21.31 4.87 6.49
N MET A 13 -22.40 5.20 5.78
CA MET A 13 -22.32 5.61 4.38
C MET A 13 -21.51 6.90 4.22
N ARG A 14 -21.79 7.92 5.05
CA ARG A 14 -21.01 9.18 5.07
C ARG A 14 -19.52 8.94 5.34
N GLN A 15 -19.18 8.09 6.30
CA GLN A 15 -17.78 7.73 6.55
C GLN A 15 -17.12 7.02 5.37
N LYS A 16 -17.86 6.18 4.64
CA LYS A 16 -17.36 5.51 3.45
C LYS A 16 -17.09 6.52 2.32
N GLU A 17 -18.01 7.46 2.08
CA GLU A 17 -17.84 8.53 1.09
C GLU A 17 -16.61 9.40 1.39
N GLU A 18 -16.41 9.80 2.65
CA GLU A 18 -15.24 10.61 3.03
C GLU A 18 -13.92 9.83 2.88
N ARG A 19 -13.93 8.52 3.14
CA ARG A 19 -12.78 7.64 2.87
C ARG A 19 -12.49 7.51 1.38
N GLU A 20 -13.52 7.47 0.53
CA GLU A 20 -13.36 7.40 -0.92
C GLU A 20 -12.79 8.71 -1.48
N LYS A 21 -13.30 9.88 -1.04
CA LYS A 21 -12.76 11.19 -1.42
C LYS A 21 -11.31 11.37 -0.99
N THR A 22 -10.97 10.98 0.23
CA THR A 22 -9.58 11.05 0.70
C THR A 22 -8.68 10.09 -0.08
N ALA A 23 -9.16 8.90 -0.44
CA ALA A 23 -8.43 7.98 -1.30
C ALA A 23 -8.21 8.56 -2.71
N GLU A 24 -9.20 9.20 -3.30
CA GLU A 24 -9.09 9.89 -4.59
C GLU A 24 -8.10 11.06 -4.53
N ALA A 25 -8.21 11.92 -3.51
CA ALA A 25 -7.25 12.99 -3.28
C ALA A 25 -5.82 12.47 -3.11
N ASN A 26 -5.64 11.33 -2.44
CA ASN A 26 -4.33 10.69 -2.29
C ASN A 26 -3.83 10.07 -3.61
N ARG A 27 -4.70 9.52 -4.46
CA ARG A 27 -4.33 9.07 -5.82
C ARG A 27 -3.81 10.22 -6.66
N ILE A 28 -4.49 11.37 -6.62
CA ILE A 28 -4.09 12.58 -7.35
C ILE A 28 -2.78 13.15 -6.78
N ARG A 29 -2.70 13.34 -5.45
CA ARG A 29 -1.54 13.99 -4.80
C ARG A 29 -0.26 13.20 -4.90
N PHE A 30 -0.34 11.88 -4.74
CA PHE A 30 0.86 11.05 -4.63
C PHE A 30 1.13 10.22 -5.88
N GLY A 31 0.20 10.17 -6.84
CA GLY A 31 0.32 9.42 -8.10
C GLY A 31 0.41 7.90 -7.95
N ARG A 32 0.73 7.41 -6.74
CA ARG A 32 0.86 6.00 -6.39
C ARG A 32 0.01 5.68 -5.16
N THR A 33 -0.77 4.63 -5.29
CA THR A 33 -1.54 4.02 -4.22
C THR A 33 -0.61 3.32 -3.20
N LYS A 34 -1.12 3.08 -2.00
CA LYS A 34 -0.40 2.30 -0.97
C LYS A 34 -0.03 0.90 -1.48
N ALA A 35 -0.89 0.29 -2.31
CA ALA A 35 -0.66 -1.03 -2.88
C ALA A 35 0.47 -1.04 -3.91
N GLU A 36 0.62 0.02 -4.71
CA GLU A 36 1.76 0.18 -5.63
C GLU A 36 3.05 0.40 -4.87
N LYS A 37 3.06 1.29 -3.86
CA LYS A 37 4.24 1.49 -3.00
C LYS A 37 4.68 0.20 -2.30
N LEU A 38 3.73 -0.62 -1.86
CA LEU A 38 4.05 -1.90 -1.23
C LEU A 38 4.65 -2.90 -2.22
N ARG A 39 4.10 -2.98 -3.44
CA ARG A 39 4.67 -3.81 -4.52
C ARG A 39 6.07 -3.38 -4.87
N ASP A 40 6.28 -2.07 -5.10
CA ASP A 40 7.60 -1.50 -5.39
C ASP A 40 8.62 -1.84 -4.29
N ARG A 41 8.22 -1.75 -3.00
CA ARG A 41 9.07 -2.11 -1.88
C ARG A 41 9.41 -3.61 -1.88
N GLN A 42 8.43 -4.48 -2.06
CA GLN A 42 8.66 -5.93 -2.10
C GLN A 42 9.56 -6.34 -3.27
N ASP A 43 9.38 -5.72 -4.44
CA ASP A 43 10.24 -5.97 -5.59
C ASP A 43 11.67 -5.47 -5.35
N ALA A 44 11.84 -4.34 -4.66
CA ALA A 44 13.15 -3.85 -4.25
C ALA A 44 13.82 -4.80 -3.25
N GLU A 45 13.11 -5.23 -2.21
CA GLU A 45 13.61 -6.18 -1.20
C GLU A 45 14.00 -7.52 -1.84
N ARG A 46 13.20 -8.04 -2.79
CA ARG A 46 13.55 -9.26 -3.54
C ARG A 46 14.81 -9.08 -4.37
N ARG A 47 14.94 -7.96 -5.09
CA ARG A 47 16.14 -7.66 -5.88
C ARG A 47 17.37 -7.54 -4.99
N GLU A 48 17.25 -6.91 -3.83
CA GLU A 48 18.33 -6.81 -2.86
C GLU A 48 18.74 -8.20 -2.35
N ALA A 49 17.79 -9.04 -1.95
CA ALA A 49 18.06 -10.41 -1.52
C ALA A 49 18.68 -11.27 -2.63
N ASP A 50 18.21 -11.14 -3.87
CA ASP A 50 18.75 -11.84 -5.03
C ASP A 50 20.19 -11.42 -5.33
N LEU A 51 20.53 -10.14 -5.15
CA LEU A 51 21.88 -9.63 -5.33
C LEU A 51 22.79 -10.04 -4.18
N ASP A 52 22.28 -10.03 -2.95
CA ASP A 52 23.03 -10.44 -1.76
C ASP A 52 23.37 -11.94 -1.82
N GLY A 53 22.43 -12.80 -2.20
CA GLY A 53 22.69 -14.22 -2.42
C GLY A 53 23.61 -14.53 -3.60
N LYS A 54 23.85 -13.56 -4.49
CA LYS A 54 24.77 -13.66 -5.63
C LYS A 54 26.08 -12.91 -5.40
N LYS A 55 26.26 -12.25 -4.25
CA LYS A 55 27.57 -11.70 -3.89
C LYS A 55 28.52 -12.87 -3.71
N VAL A 56 29.47 -12.95 -4.62
CA VAL A 56 30.68 -13.73 -4.42
C VAL A 56 31.60 -12.77 -3.67
N ASP A 57 31.67 -12.90 -2.34
CA ASP A 57 32.66 -12.17 -1.56
C ASP A 57 34.03 -12.56 -2.11
N GLY A 58 34.67 -11.64 -2.82
CA GLY A 58 35.97 -11.81 -3.47
C GLY A 58 37.14 -11.95 -2.50
N GLU A 59 36.95 -12.55 -1.33
CA GLU A 59 37.98 -12.72 -0.29
C GLU A 59 38.16 -14.18 0.16
N LYS A 60 37.71 -15.18 -0.61
CA LYS A 60 38.14 -16.58 -0.40
C LYS A 60 38.52 -17.27 -1.71
N ALA A 61 39.45 -16.67 -2.44
CA ALA A 61 40.25 -17.34 -3.45
C ALA A 61 41.71 -16.92 -3.26
N GLY A 62 42.34 -17.45 -2.20
CA GLY A 62 43.71 -17.11 -1.84
C GLY A 62 44.17 -17.66 -0.50
N GLU A 63 43.97 -18.96 -0.24
CA GLU A 63 44.86 -19.76 0.61
C GLU A 63 44.86 -21.21 0.10
#